data_AF-A0A9E2E9P1-F1
#
_entry.id   AF-A0A9E2E9P1-F1
#
_cell.length_a   1.000
_cell.length_b   1.000
_cell.length_c   1.000
_cell.angle_alpha   90.00
_cell.angle_beta   90.00
_cell.angle_gamma   90.00
#
_symmetry.space_group_name_H-M   'P 1'
#
loop_
_entity.id
_entity.type
_entity.pdbx_description
1 polymer ?
#
loop_
_entity_poly.entity_id
_entity_poly.type
_entity_poly.pdbx_seq_one_letter_code
_entity_poly.pdbx_strand_id
1 'polypeptide(L)'
;MQKGLFLGVLLIALGACSYVDEYEARVYDKDPLYCYQSLGEVQCYQKPQAHDERRFVNYHGPHPSRYDKPVVKPDPVLIAPPPVDFYVRDPEPIPSPKPLPKVGVSNYVPLTGEKPKESE
;
A
#
# COMPACT_ATOMS: atom_id res chain seq x y z
N MET A 1 29.42 -38.18 41.75
CA MET A 1 28.07 -37.58 41.77
C MET A 1 28.08 -36.04 41.72
N GLN A 2 29.15 -35.37 42.15
CA GLN A 2 29.25 -33.89 42.22
C GLN A 2 29.27 -33.17 40.85
N LYS A 3 29.79 -33.80 39.78
CA LYS A 3 29.87 -33.22 38.42
C LYS A 3 28.49 -32.98 37.77
N GLY A 4 27.49 -33.82 38.06
CA GLY A 4 26.14 -33.65 37.55
C GLY A 4 25.38 -32.51 38.24
N LEU A 5 25.68 -32.28 39.53
CA LEU A 5 25.09 -31.19 40.31
C LEU A 5 25.53 -29.81 39.77
N PHE A 6 26.82 -29.65 39.46
CA PHE A 6 27.34 -28.41 38.87
C PHE A 6 26.76 -28.13 37.48
N LEU A 7 26.56 -29.15 36.65
CA LEU A 7 26.01 -28.99 35.31
C LEU A 7 24.52 -28.61 35.35
N GLY A 8 23.75 -29.17 36.30
CA GLY A 8 22.37 -28.80 36.55
C GLY A 8 22.22 -27.35 37.04
N VAL A 9 23.07 -26.92 37.97
CA VAL A 9 23.05 -25.54 38.49
C VAL A 9 23.45 -24.54 37.39
N LEU A 10 24.43 -24.87 36.55
CA LEU A 10 24.84 -24.01 35.44
C LEU A 10 23.71 -23.83 34.41
N LEU A 11 23.00 -24.91 34.06
CA LEU A 11 21.87 -24.84 33.13
C LEU A 11 20.68 -24.05 33.70
N ILE A 12 20.41 -24.15 35.01
CA ILE A 12 19.38 -23.34 35.67
C ILE A 12 19.78 -21.87 35.71
N ALA A 13 21.06 -21.56 35.98
CA ALA A 13 21.56 -20.19 35.99
C ALA A 13 21.52 -19.54 34.59
N LEU A 14 21.78 -20.31 33.53
CA LEU A 14 21.68 -19.84 32.14
C LEU A 14 20.23 -19.67 31.66
N GLY A 15 19.29 -20.44 32.22
CA GLY A 15 17.85 -20.34 31.89
C GLY A 15 17.12 -19.16 32.53
N ALA A 16 17.70 -18.54 33.57
CA ALA A 16 17.08 -17.43 34.30
C ALA A 16 17.22 -16.06 33.59
N CYS A 17 17.92 -15.99 32.45
CA CYS A 17 18.02 -14.79 31.62
C CYS A 17 16.88 -14.67 30.60
N SER A 18 15.62 -14.98 30.98
CA SER A 18 14.46 -14.57 30.17
C SER A 18 14.29 -13.06 30.33
N TYR A 19 15.00 -12.32 29.49
CA TYR A 19 15.03 -10.86 29.43
C TYR A 19 13.62 -10.32 29.16
N VAL A 20 12.90 -9.94 30.22
CA VAL A 20 11.83 -8.94 30.07
C VAL A 20 12.56 -7.64 29.84
N ASP A 21 12.48 -7.14 28.62
CA ASP A 21 13.08 -5.86 28.26
C ASP A 21 12.52 -4.78 29.20
N GLU A 22 13.38 -4.02 29.88
CA GLU A 22 12.95 -2.94 30.79
C GLU A 22 12.03 -1.94 30.09
N TYR A 23 12.18 -1.80 28.76
CA TYR A 23 11.28 -1.03 27.94
C TYR A 23 9.85 -1.56 27.97
N GLU A 24 9.66 -2.86 27.73
CA GLU A 24 8.34 -3.48 27.73
C GLU A 24 7.66 -3.37 29.10
N ALA A 25 8.43 -3.50 30.19
CA ALA A 25 7.91 -3.34 31.55
C ALA A 25 7.34 -1.93 31.83
N ARG A 26 7.90 -0.88 31.21
CA ARG A 26 7.42 0.50 31.37
C ARG A 26 6.29 0.87 30.41
N VAL A 27 6.10 0.08 29.35
CA VAL A 27 5.14 0.35 28.29
C VAL A 27 3.94 -0.60 28.34
N TYR A 28 3.99 -1.63 29.20
CA TYR A 28 2.97 -2.67 29.33
C TYR A 28 1.57 -2.13 29.65
N ASP A 29 1.49 -1.05 30.43
CA ASP A 29 0.22 -0.45 30.87
C ASP A 29 -0.42 0.49 29.84
N LYS A 30 0.22 0.68 28.68
CA LYS A 30 -0.26 1.58 27.62
C LYS A 30 -0.84 0.78 26.46
N ASP A 31 -1.78 1.40 25.74
CA ASP A 31 -2.34 0.81 24.53
C ASP A 31 -1.23 0.51 23.51
N PRO A 32 -1.09 -0.75 23.06
CA PRO A 32 -0.07 -1.13 22.12
C PRO A 32 -0.38 -0.57 20.73
N LEU A 33 0.67 -0.23 19.99
CA LEU A 33 0.60 0.33 18.65
C LEU A 33 1.64 -0.35 17.76
N TYR A 34 1.21 -0.86 16.62
CA TYR A 34 2.04 -1.53 15.62
C TYR A 34 1.90 -0.81 14.29
N CYS A 35 2.98 -0.23 13.80
CA CYS A 35 2.99 0.62 12.62
C CYS A 35 3.66 -0.07 11.43
N TYR A 36 2.99 -0.02 10.28
CA TYR A 36 3.38 -0.67 9.04
C TYR A 36 3.41 0.33 7.89
N GLN A 37 4.38 0.17 6.98
CA GLN A 37 4.50 0.97 5.78
C GLN A 37 3.46 0.52 4.74
N SER A 38 2.49 1.39 4.44
CA SER A 38 1.60 1.21 3.29
C SER A 38 2.21 1.85 2.03
N LEU A 39 1.51 1.80 0.90
CA LEU A 39 1.98 2.39 -0.36
C LEU A 39 2.09 3.93 -0.31
N GLY A 40 1.32 4.60 0.56
CA GLY A 40 1.27 6.07 0.63
C GLY A 40 1.57 6.67 2.01
N GLU A 41 1.47 5.88 3.08
CA GLU A 41 1.61 6.37 4.46
C GLU A 41 1.97 5.24 5.44
N VAL A 42 2.29 5.59 6.69
CA VAL A 42 2.43 4.62 7.78
C VAL A 42 1.08 4.45 8.46
N GLN A 43 0.58 3.21 8.53
CA GLN A 43 -0.67 2.89 9.21
C GLN A 43 -0.38 2.14 10.51
N CYS A 44 -1.03 2.54 11.60
CA CYS A 44 -0.81 1.95 12.91
C CYS A 44 -2.08 1.28 13.43
N TYR A 45 -1.90 0.09 14.04
CA TYR A 45 -2.98 -0.73 14.55
C TYR A 45 -2.72 -1.13 16.01
N GLN A 46 -3.78 -1.42 16.76
CA GLN A 46 -3.67 -1.92 18.14
C GLN A 46 -3.20 -3.38 18.22
N LYS A 47 -3.28 -4.12 17.12
CA LYS A 47 -2.88 -5.53 17.04
C LYS A 47 -1.90 -5.71 15.88
N PRO A 48 -0.91 -6.61 16.02
CA PRO A 48 0.02 -6.87 14.94
C PRO A 48 -0.69 -7.50 13.74
N GLN A 49 -0.39 -6.97 12.55
CA GLN A 49 -0.91 -7.47 11.28
C GLN A 49 0.08 -8.44 10.67
N ALA A 50 -0.25 -9.74 10.73
CA ALA A 50 0.62 -10.79 10.19
C ALA A 50 0.81 -10.69 8.66
N HIS A 51 -0.17 -10.16 7.94
CA HIS A 51 -0.09 -10.01 6.47
C HIS A 51 0.95 -8.96 6.04
N ASP A 52 1.20 -7.96 6.89
CA ASP A 52 2.10 -6.84 6.62
C ASP A 52 3.43 -6.95 7.39
N GLU A 53 3.77 -8.13 7.94
CA GLU A 53 4.97 -8.34 8.76
C GLU A 53 6.27 -7.85 8.08
N ARG A 54 6.36 -7.97 6.74
CA ARG A 54 7.51 -7.52 5.95
C ARG A 54 7.66 -5.99 5.85
N ARG A 55 6.61 -5.26 6.20
CA ARG A 55 6.53 -3.80 6.11
C ARG A 55 6.48 -3.15 7.49
N PHE A 56 6.81 -3.91 8.53
CA PHE A 56 6.82 -3.41 9.89
C PHE A 56 7.88 -2.32 10.08
N VAL A 57 7.46 -1.17 10.60
CA VAL A 57 8.33 0.01 10.77
C VAL A 57 8.69 0.22 12.23
N ASN A 58 7.68 0.19 13.12
CA ASN A 58 7.88 0.42 14.54
C ASN A 58 6.72 -0.16 15.38
N TYR A 59 6.94 -0.29 16.68
CA TYR A 59 5.92 -0.64 17.65
C TYR A 59 6.10 0.07 18.99
N HIS A 60 5.02 0.08 19.75
CA HIS A 60 4.96 0.50 21.14
C HIS A 60 4.20 -0.60 21.90
N GLY A 61 4.82 -1.19 22.93
CA GLY A 61 4.29 -2.35 23.65
C GLY A 61 5.09 -3.62 23.40
N PRO A 62 4.50 -4.81 23.60
CA PRO A 62 5.22 -6.08 23.42
C PRO A 62 5.55 -6.32 21.95
N HIS A 63 6.73 -6.90 21.70
CA HIS A 63 7.19 -7.19 20.34
C HIS A 63 6.18 -8.09 19.58
N PRO A 64 5.88 -7.81 18.28
CA PRO A 64 4.87 -8.55 17.51
C PRO A 64 5.15 -10.06 17.39
N SER A 65 6.40 -10.50 17.54
CA SER A 65 6.76 -11.94 17.53
C SER A 65 6.20 -12.74 18.72
N ARG A 66 5.68 -12.07 19.76
CA ARG A 66 5.01 -12.74 20.88
C ARG A 66 3.59 -13.19 20.55
N TYR A 67 3.02 -12.70 19.45
CA TYR A 67 1.66 -13.03 19.05
C TYR A 67 1.65 -14.21 18.11
N ASP A 68 0.67 -15.10 18.30
CA ASP A 68 0.45 -16.23 17.41
C ASP A 68 0.09 -15.74 16.02
N LYS A 69 0.81 -16.27 15.01
CA LYS A 69 0.48 -15.99 13.61
C LYS A 69 -0.80 -16.73 13.25
N PRO A 70 -1.73 -16.09 12.52
CA PRO A 70 -2.94 -16.75 12.06
C PRO A 70 -2.58 -17.95 11.18
N VAL A 71 -3.34 -19.04 11.30
CA VAL A 71 -3.16 -20.23 10.48
C VAL A 71 -3.32 -19.87 9.01
N VAL A 72 -2.31 -20.18 8.20
CA VAL A 72 -2.34 -19.97 6.75
C VAL A 72 -3.47 -20.83 6.18
N LYS A 73 -4.47 -20.19 5.57
CA LYS A 73 -5.55 -20.91 4.90
C LYS A 73 -4.97 -21.64 3.68
N PRO A 74 -5.43 -22.86 3.36
CA PRO A 74 -5.02 -23.52 2.13
C PRO A 74 -5.39 -22.65 0.92
N ASP A 75 -4.55 -22.72 -0.12
CA ASP A 75 -4.81 -22.00 -1.36
C ASP A 75 -6.18 -22.40 -1.93
N PRO A 76 -6.95 -21.44 -2.47
CA PRO A 76 -8.23 -21.75 -3.08
C PRO A 76 -8.02 -22.65 -4.31
N VAL A 77 -8.88 -23.66 -4.45
CA VAL A 77 -8.93 -24.45 -5.68
C VAL A 77 -9.52 -23.56 -6.77
N LEU A 78 -8.67 -23.17 -7.73
CA LEU A 78 -9.09 -22.37 -8.87
C LEU A 78 -9.89 -23.24 -9.84
N ILE A 79 -11.18 -22.95 -10.00
CA ILE A 79 -12.04 -23.58 -11.00
C ILE A 79 -12.14 -22.62 -12.18
N ALA A 80 -11.75 -23.08 -13.36
CA ALA A 80 -11.93 -22.30 -14.57
C ALA A 80 -13.42 -22.06 -14.83
N PRO A 81 -13.81 -20.86 -15.30
CA PRO A 81 -15.18 -20.65 -15.77
C PRO A 81 -15.47 -21.63 -16.93
N PRO A 82 -16.75 -22.01 -17.13
CA PRO A 82 -17.13 -22.82 -18.27
C PRO A 82 -16.71 -22.13 -19.58
N PRO A 83 -16.37 -22.91 -20.63
CA PRO A 83 -16.06 -22.33 -21.93
C PRO A 83 -17.25 -21.53 -22.45
N VAL A 84 -16.98 -20.38 -23.05
CA VAL A 84 -17.99 -19.53 -23.69
C VAL A 84 -17.90 -19.73 -25.20
N ASP A 85 -19.02 -20.01 -25.86
CA ASP A 85 -19.07 -20.32 -27.29
C ASP A 85 -18.77 -19.10 -28.18
N PHE A 86 -19.04 -17.88 -27.69
CA PHE A 86 -18.80 -16.64 -28.42
C PHE A 86 -18.50 -15.46 -27.49
N TYR A 87 -17.63 -14.57 -27.94
CA TYR A 87 -17.37 -13.29 -27.27
C TYR A 87 -18.13 -12.18 -28.01
N VAL A 88 -18.90 -11.37 -27.28
CA VAL A 88 -19.45 -10.12 -27.81
C VAL A 88 -18.34 -9.08 -27.78
N ARG A 89 -17.96 -8.55 -28.95
CA ARG A 89 -17.03 -7.42 -29.02
C ARG A 89 -17.81 -6.16 -28.64
N ASP A 90 -17.22 -5.35 -27.78
CA ASP A 90 -17.71 -3.98 -27.59
C ASP A 90 -17.64 -3.24 -28.93
N PRO A 91 -18.65 -2.41 -29.26
CA PRO A 91 -18.62 -1.61 -30.48
C PRO A 91 -17.40 -0.68 -30.46
N GLU A 92 -16.73 -0.55 -31.61
CA GLU A 92 -15.63 0.39 -31.74
C GLU A 92 -16.11 1.80 -31.37
N PRO A 93 -15.30 2.59 -30.64
CA PRO A 93 -15.68 3.96 -30.29
C PRO A 93 -15.87 4.76 -31.58
N ILE A 94 -17.06 5.36 -31.74
CA ILE A 94 -17.34 6.23 -32.89
C ILE A 94 -16.37 7.42 -32.83
N PRO A 95 -15.58 7.66 -33.89
CA PRO A 95 -14.62 8.77 -33.89
C PRO A 95 -15.38 10.09 -33.69
N SER A 96 -15.00 10.83 -32.66
CA SER A 96 -15.52 12.18 -32.46
C SER A 96 -15.04 13.06 -33.62
N PRO A 97 -15.89 13.94 -34.17
CA PRO A 97 -15.45 14.90 -35.17
C PRO A 97 -14.30 15.73 -34.59
N LYS A 98 -13.22 15.88 -35.35
CA LYS A 98 -12.11 16.78 -34.97
C LYS A 98 -12.72 18.17 -34.71
N PRO A 99 -12.38 18.83 -33.59
CA PRO A 99 -12.76 20.21 -33.38
C PRO A 99 -12.30 21.02 -34.60
N LEU A 100 -13.23 21.75 -35.23
CA LEU A 100 -12.87 22.67 -36.28
C LEU A 100 -11.88 23.69 -35.69
N PRO A 101 -10.83 24.07 -36.43
CA PRO A 101 -9.98 25.17 -36.00
C PRO A 101 -10.89 26.38 -35.77
N LYS A 102 -10.82 26.96 -34.56
CA LYS A 102 -11.47 28.24 -34.30
C LYS A 102 -10.89 29.21 -35.33
N VAL A 103 -11.67 29.54 -36.36
CA VAL A 103 -11.33 30.63 -37.27
C VAL A 103 -11.39 31.87 -36.40
N GLY A 104 -10.23 32.22 -35.83
CA GLY A 104 -10.04 33.51 -35.19
C GLY A 104 -10.41 34.55 -36.22
N VAL A 105 -11.38 35.39 -35.88
CA VAL A 105 -11.70 36.59 -36.62
C VAL A 105 -10.46 37.49 -36.55
N SER A 106 -9.51 37.27 -37.46
CA SER A 106 -8.29 38.05 -37.60
C SER A 106 -8.42 38.87 -38.88
N ASN A 107 -8.91 40.10 -38.70
CA ASN A 107 -8.67 41.27 -39.53
C ASN A 107 -8.84 41.07 -41.05
N TYR A 108 -10.02 41.42 -41.55
CA TYR A 108 -10.17 41.79 -42.95
C TYR A 108 -9.28 43.00 -43.23
N VAL A 109 -8.19 42.80 -43.98
CA VAL A 109 -7.54 43.86 -44.76
C VAL A 109 -8.18 43.78 -46.15
N PRO A 110 -9.02 44.73 -46.57
CA PRO A 110 -9.54 44.72 -47.93
C PRO A 110 -8.40 45.05 -48.91
N LEU A 111 -8.07 44.06 -49.76
CA LEU A 111 -7.21 44.22 -50.94
C LEU A 111 -8.04 44.76 -52.11
N THR A 112 -8.49 46.00 -52.02
CA THR A 112 -9.06 46.71 -53.18
C THR A 112 -8.54 48.13 -53.19
N GLY A 113 -7.58 48.38 -54.08
CA GLY A 113 -7.05 49.70 -54.38
C GLY A 113 -8.07 50.54 -55.16
N GLU A 114 -9.09 51.04 -54.47
CA GLU A 114 -9.95 52.09 -55.00
C GLU A 114 -9.56 53.43 -54.36
N LYS A 115 -9.08 54.33 -55.22
CA LYS A 115 -8.71 55.72 -54.90
C LYS A 115 -9.94 56.45 -54.32
N PRO A 116 -9.82 57.25 -53.24
CA PRO A 116 -10.90 58.13 -52.82
C PRO A 116 -11.14 59.20 -53.90
N LYS A 117 -12.39 59.30 -54.38
CA LYS A 117 -12.85 60.44 -55.17
C LYS A 117 -13.03 61.63 -54.23
N GLU A 118 -12.29 62.69 -54.53
CA GLU A 118 -12.47 64.04 -54.03
C GLU A 118 -13.80 64.59 -54.56
N SER A 119 -14.66 65.08 -53.67
CA SER A 119 -15.84 65.87 -54.02
C SER A 119 -15.93 67.07 -53.07
N GLU A 120 -15.73 68.23 -53.69
CA GLU A 120 -16.19 69.60 -53.37
C GLU A 120 -17.12 69.79 -52.17
#